data_AF-A0A1A7WKD0-F1
#
_entry.id   AF-A0A1A7WKD0-F1
#
_cell.length_a   1.000
_cell.length_b   1.000
_cell.length_c   1.000
_cell.angle_alpha   90.00
_cell.angle_beta   90.00
_cell.angle_gamma   90.00
#
_symmetry.space_group_name_H-M   'P 1'
#
loop_
_entity.id
_entity.type
_entity.pdbx_description
1 polymer ?
#
loop_
_entity_poly.entity_id
_entity_poly.type
_entity_poly.pdbx_seq_one_letter_code
_entity_poly.pdbx_strand_id
1 'polypeptide(L)'
;MPQKLLKTAHYIELGSYQHWPVLLPQRIRLYTYEQIPLFLKENPYITDGYRAHLPSRLCLKSICILSNETVNIWSHLLGFLLFFSLGVSDLSSVLPDAGANREDYVIYAIGLFCFQVCMLCSVGYHLFSCHRSEKTCHRWLALDYAGISVGILGCYVPGIFYAFYCDAFWRQVYLLTVLSLILAVFCAQVHPRYLSNDWKVIRMTIFSCVAGVGVIPACHWVWLSEGFTSDIVQLFLPRVIVMYLIAGSAFLFYVTKIPERYFPGQVNYVGASHQVWHVLVVLMFYWWHQTAVHIMHFRHSRPCPGRTRSFT
;
A
#
# COMPACT_ATOMS: atom_id res chain seq x y z
N MET A 1 33.04 37.30 27.56
CA MET A 1 31.66 36.82 27.33
C MET A 1 31.25 37.20 25.91
N PRO A 2 30.59 36.34 25.10
CA PRO A 2 30.13 34.98 25.36
C PRO A 2 30.82 33.94 24.44
N GLN A 3 31.68 33.14 25.06
CA GLN A 3 32.30 31.92 24.52
C GLN A 3 31.37 30.70 24.78
N LYS A 4 30.08 30.83 24.44
CA LYS A 4 29.02 29.89 24.85
C LYS A 4 28.24 29.21 23.70
N LEU A 5 28.76 29.21 22.47
CA LEU A 5 28.10 28.57 21.31
C LEU A 5 28.83 27.34 20.75
N LEU A 6 29.85 26.82 21.46
CA LEU A 6 30.69 25.70 21.00
C LEU A 6 30.64 24.55 22.01
N LYS A 7 29.46 23.98 22.23
CA LYS A 7 29.35 22.68 22.91
C LYS A 7 28.44 21.76 22.11
N THR A 8 29.00 20.60 21.77
CA THR A 8 28.43 19.41 21.10
C THR A 8 28.38 19.37 19.57
N ALA A 9 29.55 19.47 18.93
CA ALA A 9 29.80 18.73 17.68
C ALA A 9 30.32 17.33 18.05
N HIS A 10 29.52 16.29 17.81
CA HIS A 10 29.99 14.91 17.87
C HIS A 10 30.43 14.48 16.47
N TYR A 11 31.73 14.27 16.30
CA TYR A 11 32.30 13.69 15.08
C TYR A 11 32.11 12.18 15.12
N ILE A 12 31.54 11.60 14.05
CA ILE A 12 31.46 10.16 13.84
C ILE A 12 32.32 9.87 12.61
N GLU A 13 33.33 9.01 12.75
CA GLU A 13 34.14 8.53 11.64
C GLU A 13 33.26 7.70 10.70
N LEU A 14 32.97 8.26 9.53
CA LEU A 14 32.45 7.51 8.38
C LEU A 14 33.67 7.27 7.49
N GLY A 15 34.04 5.99 7.33
CA GLY A 15 35.16 5.58 6.50
C GLY A 15 35.23 6.31 5.15
N SER A 16 36.46 6.63 4.76
CA SER A 16 36.88 7.21 3.47
C SER A 16 36.29 8.55 3.01
N TYR A 17 35.45 9.23 3.79
CA TYR A 17 34.98 10.59 3.46
C TYR A 17 35.56 11.64 4.42
N GLN A 18 36.21 12.65 3.82
CA GLN A 18 36.86 13.77 4.50
C GLN A 18 35.82 14.59 5.28
N HIS A 19 35.89 14.53 6.61
CA HIS A 19 35.24 15.33 7.65
C HIS A 19 34.20 16.38 7.20
N TRP A 20 32.90 16.02 7.27
CA TRP A 20 31.82 17.01 7.24
C TRP A 20 31.32 17.29 8.67
N PRO A 21 31.37 18.53 9.18
CA PRO A 21 30.80 18.84 10.48
C PRO A 21 29.27 18.74 10.39
N VAL A 22 28.71 17.64 10.93
CA VAL A 22 27.26 17.50 11.11
C VAL A 22 26.86 18.38 12.30
N LEU A 23 26.65 19.67 12.03
CA LEU A 23 25.88 20.53 12.94
C LEU A 23 24.47 19.95 12.99
N LEU A 24 24.14 19.21 14.05
CA LEU A 24 22.76 18.78 14.31
C LEU A 24 21.91 20.04 14.48
N PRO A 25 21.06 20.41 13.51
CA PRO A 25 20.30 21.63 13.64
C PRO A 25 19.19 21.38 14.66
N GLN A 26 18.96 22.33 15.57
CA GLN A 26 17.80 22.32 16.48
C GLN A 26 16.46 22.31 15.72
N ARG A 27 16.47 22.61 14.41
CA ARG A 27 15.32 22.58 13.48
C ARG A 27 15.61 21.67 12.29
N ILE A 28 14.61 20.92 11.82
CA ILE A 28 14.73 20.08 10.62
C ILE A 28 14.88 20.99 9.40
N ARG A 29 16.00 20.89 8.68
CA ARG A 29 16.27 21.61 7.44
C ARG A 29 15.71 20.83 6.24
N LEU A 30 15.10 21.55 5.30
CA LEU A 30 14.72 21.00 4.00
C LEU A 30 15.79 21.29 2.95
N TYR A 31 15.92 20.38 1.99
CA TYR A 31 16.93 20.38 0.95
C TYR A 31 16.29 20.47 -0.44
N THR A 32 17.05 21.03 -1.38
CA THR A 32 16.72 20.97 -2.82
C THR A 32 17.15 19.63 -3.41
N TYR A 33 16.60 19.27 -4.57
CA TYR A 33 16.94 18.05 -5.30
C TYR A 33 18.45 17.91 -5.55
N GLU A 34 19.18 19.01 -5.71
CA GLU A 34 20.63 18.92 -5.92
C GLU A 34 21.44 18.62 -4.67
N GLN A 35 20.88 18.92 -3.50
CA GLN A 35 21.56 18.80 -2.21
C GLN A 35 21.36 17.45 -1.52
N ILE A 36 20.44 16.61 -2.01
CA ILE A 36 20.15 15.30 -1.40
C ILE A 36 21.10 14.20 -1.91
N PRO A 37 21.32 13.14 -1.11
CA PRO A 37 22.04 11.95 -1.53
C PRO A 37 21.44 11.29 -2.77
N LEU A 38 22.30 10.64 -3.57
CA LEU A 38 21.91 9.95 -4.82
C LEU A 38 20.78 8.93 -4.63
N PHE A 39 20.76 8.19 -3.51
CA PHE A 39 19.73 7.19 -3.23
C PHE A 39 18.32 7.79 -3.01
N LEU A 40 18.20 9.11 -2.81
CA LEU A 40 16.91 9.83 -2.70
C LEU A 40 16.52 10.54 -4.01
N LYS A 41 17.42 10.60 -5.00
CA LYS A 41 17.19 11.29 -6.28
C LYS A 41 16.37 10.43 -7.25
N GLU A 42 15.10 10.20 -6.96
CA GLU A 42 14.21 9.39 -7.82
C GLU A 42 13.43 10.20 -8.87
N ASN A 43 12.91 11.36 -8.48
CA ASN A 43 12.01 12.17 -9.31
C ASN A 43 12.60 13.57 -9.52
N PRO A 44 13.20 13.87 -10.69
CA PRO A 44 13.86 15.16 -10.94
C PRO A 44 12.88 16.33 -11.06
N TYR A 45 11.58 16.08 -11.20
CA TYR A 45 10.57 17.13 -11.30
C TYR A 45 10.18 17.73 -9.95
N ILE A 46 10.48 17.03 -8.85
CA ILE A 46 10.33 17.55 -7.49
C ILE A 46 11.64 18.22 -7.12
N THR A 47 11.63 19.55 -7.03
CA THR A 47 12.88 20.34 -6.98
C THR A 47 13.30 20.74 -5.56
N ASP A 48 12.37 20.75 -4.60
CA ASP A 48 12.63 21.10 -3.20
C ASP A 48 11.74 20.33 -2.21
N GLY A 49 11.84 20.70 -0.92
CA GLY A 49 11.01 20.14 0.14
C GLY A 49 11.53 18.82 0.71
N TYR A 50 12.74 18.39 0.35
CA TYR A 50 13.30 17.11 0.78
C TYR A 50 13.80 17.14 2.21
N ARG A 51 13.53 16.06 2.95
CA ARG A 51 14.19 15.76 4.22
C ARG A 51 15.41 14.87 3.95
N ALA A 52 16.54 15.14 4.58
CA ALA A 52 17.75 14.31 4.44
C ALA A 52 18.63 14.36 5.70
N HIS A 53 19.49 13.35 5.86
CA HIS A 53 20.50 13.24 6.92
C HIS A 53 19.95 13.26 8.35
N LEU A 54 18.70 12.83 8.55
CA LEU A 54 18.07 12.84 9.87
C LEU A 54 18.39 11.57 10.67
N PRO A 55 18.70 11.66 11.98
CA PRO A 55 18.63 10.50 12.87
C PRO A 55 17.17 10.09 13.14
N SER A 56 16.92 8.84 13.54
CA SER A 56 15.57 8.28 13.72
C SER A 56 14.60 9.15 14.52
N ARG A 57 15.07 9.78 15.61
CA ARG A 57 14.23 10.67 16.43
C ARG A 57 13.74 11.90 15.65
N LEU A 58 14.58 12.44 14.76
CA LEU A 58 14.20 13.58 13.92
C LEU A 58 13.34 13.13 12.73
N CYS A 59 13.52 11.92 12.20
CA CYS A 59 12.58 11.31 11.25
C CYS A 59 11.16 11.30 11.84
N LEU A 60 10.98 10.77 13.05
CA LEU A 60 9.68 10.76 13.72
C LEU A 60 9.11 12.18 13.93
N LYS A 61 9.93 13.12 14.42
CA LYS A 61 9.49 14.52 14.61
C LYS A 61 9.14 15.23 13.31
N SER A 62 9.67 14.77 12.18
CA SER A 62 9.43 15.40 10.88
C SER A 62 8.05 15.13 10.29
N ILE A 63 7.23 14.27 10.91
CA ILE A 63 5.85 14.03 10.49
C ILE A 63 4.99 15.31 10.47
N CYS A 64 5.26 16.25 11.37
CA CYS A 64 4.57 17.54 11.45
C CYS A 64 5.28 18.65 10.65
N ILE A 65 6.31 18.32 9.88
CA ILE A 65 7.03 19.28 9.03
C ILE A 65 6.50 19.13 7.61
N LEU A 66 6.10 20.25 7.01
CA LEU A 66 5.71 20.29 5.61
C LEU A 66 6.93 20.00 4.73
N SER A 67 6.85 18.92 3.97
CA SER A 67 7.89 18.37 3.08
C SER A 67 7.23 17.74 1.86
N ASN A 68 8.03 17.37 0.86
CA ASN A 68 7.54 16.66 -0.32
C ASN A 68 6.89 15.29 0.00
N GLU A 69 7.18 14.75 1.18
CA GLU A 69 6.68 13.48 1.68
C GLU A 69 5.45 13.62 2.59
N THR A 70 5.01 14.84 2.93
CA THR A 70 3.94 15.05 3.90
C THR A 70 2.65 14.37 3.49
N VAL A 71 2.20 14.53 2.24
CA VAL A 71 0.97 13.88 1.78
C VAL A 71 1.15 12.36 1.67
N ASN A 72 2.33 11.85 1.29
CA ASN A 72 2.60 10.41 1.25
C ASN A 72 2.45 9.78 2.64
N ILE A 73 3.02 10.42 3.68
CA ILE A 73 2.91 9.97 5.08
C ILE A 73 1.46 10.05 5.57
N TRP A 74 0.84 11.22 5.47
CA TRP A 74 -0.47 11.45 6.08
C TRP A 74 -1.60 10.71 5.36
N SER A 75 -1.55 10.57 4.03
CA SER A 75 -2.58 9.81 3.31
C SER A 75 -2.64 8.35 3.75
N HIS A 76 -1.50 7.68 3.91
CA HIS A 76 -1.46 6.29 4.37
C HIS A 76 -1.60 6.15 5.89
N LEU A 77 -1.18 7.13 6.69
CA LEU A 77 -1.47 7.14 8.14
C LEU A 77 -2.98 7.28 8.41
N LEU A 78 -3.66 8.20 7.71
CA LEU A 78 -5.11 8.33 7.77
C LEU A 78 -5.80 7.08 7.19
N GLY A 79 -5.24 6.48 6.13
CA GLY A 79 -5.67 5.18 5.61
C GLY A 79 -5.61 4.08 6.66
N PHE A 80 -4.51 3.96 7.40
CA PHE A 80 -4.39 3.01 8.52
C PHE A 80 -5.48 3.24 9.56
N LEU A 81 -5.69 4.48 10.00
CA LEU A 81 -6.73 4.82 10.97
C LEU A 81 -8.13 4.48 10.45
N LEU A 82 -8.41 4.74 9.17
CA LEU A 82 -9.66 4.35 8.52
C LEU A 82 -9.87 2.83 8.58
N PHE A 83 -8.92 2.02 8.15
CA PHE A 83 -9.07 0.56 8.15
C PHE A 83 -9.10 -0.03 9.56
N PHE A 84 -8.42 0.59 10.52
CA PHE A 84 -8.53 0.23 11.93
C PHE A 84 -9.96 0.51 12.45
N SER A 85 -10.50 1.70 12.19
CA SER A 85 -11.88 2.05 12.58
C SER A 85 -12.92 1.18 11.90
N LEU A 86 -12.72 0.83 10.62
CA LEU A 86 -13.57 -0.14 9.91
C LEU A 86 -13.49 -1.51 10.57
N GLY A 87 -12.30 -2.00 10.94
CA GLY A 87 -12.16 -3.28 11.64
C GLY A 87 -12.86 -3.32 13.00
N VAL A 88 -12.82 -2.21 13.75
CA VAL A 88 -13.60 -2.10 14.99
C VAL A 88 -15.10 -2.13 14.69
N SER A 89 -15.56 -1.32 13.73
CA SER A 89 -16.97 -1.25 13.32
C SER A 89 -17.50 -2.59 12.79
N ASP A 90 -16.69 -3.31 12.02
CA ASP A 90 -17.05 -4.60 11.45
C ASP A 90 -17.24 -5.64 12.55
N LEU A 91 -16.29 -5.69 13.49
CA LEU A 91 -16.34 -6.62 14.61
C LEU A 91 -17.45 -6.29 15.60
N SER A 92 -17.73 -5.00 15.84
CA SER A 92 -18.71 -4.56 16.84
C SER A 92 -20.15 -4.52 16.33
N SER A 93 -20.35 -4.29 15.03
CA SER A 93 -21.66 -3.93 14.49
C SER A 93 -21.96 -4.66 13.18
N VAL A 94 -21.14 -4.49 12.13
CA VAL A 94 -21.50 -5.00 10.79
C VAL A 94 -21.63 -6.52 10.75
N LEU A 95 -20.65 -7.26 11.29
CA LEU A 95 -20.67 -8.73 11.28
C LEU A 95 -21.74 -9.32 12.21
N PRO A 96 -21.92 -8.83 13.46
CA PRO A 96 -23.05 -9.23 14.30
C PRO A 96 -24.42 -8.98 13.66
N ASP A 97 -24.66 -7.77 13.13
CA ASP A 97 -25.94 -7.37 12.53
C ASP A 97 -26.25 -8.19 11.26
N ALA A 98 -25.20 -8.61 10.54
CA ALA A 98 -25.33 -9.47 9.37
C ALA A 98 -25.56 -10.96 9.70
N GLY A 99 -25.54 -11.35 10.98
CA GLY A 99 -25.58 -12.74 11.40
C GLY A 99 -24.40 -13.55 10.85
N ALA A 100 -23.22 -12.93 10.76
CA ALA A 100 -22.06 -13.50 10.09
C ALA A 100 -21.52 -14.76 10.77
N ASN A 101 -21.00 -15.69 9.97
CA ASN A 101 -20.42 -16.93 10.47
C ASN A 101 -18.92 -16.75 10.77
N ARG A 102 -18.30 -17.74 11.43
CA ARG A 102 -16.88 -17.69 11.82
C ARG A 102 -15.93 -17.44 10.64
N GLU A 103 -16.24 -17.95 9.45
CA GLU A 103 -15.41 -17.75 8.27
C GLU A 103 -15.39 -16.28 7.86
N ASP A 104 -16.55 -15.60 7.90
CA ASP A 104 -16.63 -14.16 7.61
C ASP A 104 -15.72 -13.35 8.54
N TYR A 105 -15.79 -13.59 9.86
CA TYR A 105 -14.90 -12.91 10.83
C TYR A 105 -13.42 -13.09 10.48
N VAL A 106 -13.02 -14.31 10.06
CA VAL A 106 -11.64 -14.60 9.67
C VAL A 106 -11.26 -13.86 8.38
N ILE A 107 -12.13 -13.88 7.36
CA ILE A 107 -11.86 -13.28 6.07
C ILE A 107 -11.75 -11.75 6.17
N TYR A 108 -12.63 -11.11 6.93
CA TYR A 108 -12.55 -9.67 7.18
C TYR A 108 -11.33 -9.28 8.00
N ALA A 109 -11.03 -10.04 9.07
CA ALA A 109 -9.85 -9.79 9.89
C ALA A 109 -8.56 -9.88 9.05
N ILE A 110 -8.44 -10.89 8.18
CA ILE A 110 -7.30 -11.02 7.26
C ILE A 110 -7.24 -9.85 6.29
N GLY A 111 -8.33 -9.53 5.59
CA GLY A 111 -8.36 -8.45 4.60
C GLY A 111 -7.96 -7.09 5.19
N LEU A 112 -8.59 -6.71 6.31
CA LEU A 112 -8.30 -5.44 6.99
C LEU A 112 -6.92 -5.42 7.63
N PHE A 113 -6.44 -6.53 8.18
CA PHE A 113 -5.07 -6.63 8.68
C PHE A 113 -4.05 -6.40 7.55
N CYS A 114 -4.27 -7.02 6.39
CA CYS A 114 -3.43 -6.83 5.21
C CYS A 114 -3.39 -5.37 4.75
N PHE A 115 -4.55 -4.68 4.70
CA PHE A 115 -4.60 -3.26 4.36
C PHE A 115 -3.85 -2.39 5.37
N GLN A 116 -4.03 -2.65 6.68
CA GLN A 116 -3.33 -1.92 7.73
C GLN A 116 -1.81 -2.09 7.66
N VAL A 117 -1.33 -3.33 7.44
CA VAL A 117 0.10 -3.60 7.28
C VAL A 117 0.67 -2.87 6.07
N CYS A 118 -0.02 -2.90 4.92
CA CYS A 118 0.39 -2.17 3.73
C CYS A 118 0.55 -0.66 4.02
N MET A 119 -0.43 -0.06 4.69
CA MET A 119 -0.41 1.37 5.04
C MET A 119 0.74 1.71 5.99
N LEU A 120 0.95 0.91 7.04
CA LEU A 120 2.02 1.15 8.02
C LEU A 120 3.42 0.97 7.44
N CYS A 121 3.62 -0.02 6.56
CA CYS A 121 4.87 -0.23 5.85
C CYS A 121 5.26 0.99 5.01
N SER A 122 4.29 1.53 4.26
CA SER A 122 4.45 2.75 3.47
C SER A 122 4.73 3.99 4.34
N VAL A 123 3.95 4.19 5.41
CA VAL A 123 4.20 5.28 6.38
C VAL A 123 5.62 5.18 6.93
N GLY A 124 6.05 3.97 7.30
CA GLY A 124 7.40 3.70 7.78
C GLY A 124 8.47 4.13 6.76
N TYR A 125 8.33 3.72 5.50
CA TYR A 125 9.25 4.15 4.44
C TYR A 125 9.27 5.66 4.25
N HIS A 126 8.14 6.30 4.01
CA HIS A 126 8.12 7.74 3.77
C HIS A 126 8.57 8.55 4.99
N LEU A 127 8.41 8.03 6.21
CA LEU A 127 8.91 8.69 7.41
C LEU A 127 10.44 8.54 7.58
N PHE A 128 11.01 7.38 7.23
CA PHE A 128 12.41 7.02 7.44
C PHE A 128 13.28 7.07 6.18
N SER A 129 12.74 7.40 5.01
CA SER A 129 13.51 7.54 3.76
C SER A 129 14.63 8.58 3.91
N CYS A 130 14.36 9.67 4.63
CA CYS A 130 15.32 10.74 4.92
C CYS A 130 16.40 10.39 5.96
N HIS A 131 16.45 9.13 6.43
CA HIS A 131 17.37 8.73 7.49
C HIS A 131 18.83 8.82 7.03
N ARG A 132 19.73 9.24 7.94
CA ARG A 132 21.17 9.40 7.64
C ARG A 132 21.90 8.13 7.18
N SER A 133 21.31 6.97 7.46
CA SER A 133 21.83 5.65 7.06
C SER A 133 21.05 5.14 5.86
N GLU A 134 21.73 5.03 4.72
CA GLU A 134 21.19 4.44 3.49
C GLU A 134 20.65 3.02 3.71
N LYS A 135 21.35 2.22 4.53
CA LYS A 135 20.88 0.87 4.92
C LYS A 135 19.51 0.89 5.59
N THR A 136 19.22 1.91 6.39
CA THR A 136 17.91 2.06 7.03
C THR A 136 16.85 2.44 6.00
N CYS A 137 17.16 3.37 5.09
CA CYS A 137 16.28 3.74 3.98
C CYS A 137 15.93 2.51 3.12
N HIS A 138 16.92 1.72 2.70
CA HIS A 138 16.69 0.52 1.88
C HIS A 138 15.88 -0.57 2.60
N ARG A 139 16.07 -0.76 3.92
CA ARG A 139 15.25 -1.72 4.69
C ARG A 139 13.79 -1.29 4.74
N TRP A 140 13.52 -0.01 4.97
CA TRP A 140 12.16 0.49 4.95
C TRP A 140 11.54 0.44 3.55
N LEU A 141 12.32 0.72 2.50
CA LEU A 141 11.87 0.56 1.12
C LEU A 141 11.51 -0.90 0.81
N ALA A 142 12.29 -1.87 1.30
CA ALA A 142 11.96 -3.29 1.19
C ALA A 142 10.64 -3.63 1.90
N LEU A 143 10.43 -3.09 3.11
CA LEU A 143 9.19 -3.27 3.86
C LEU A 143 7.99 -2.65 3.15
N ASP A 144 8.15 -1.51 2.47
CA ASP A 144 7.09 -0.90 1.67
C ASP A 144 6.67 -1.78 0.48
N TYR A 145 7.64 -2.30 -0.28
CA TYR A 145 7.36 -3.28 -1.35
C TYR A 145 6.74 -4.59 -0.83
N ALA A 146 7.17 -5.06 0.34
CA ALA A 146 6.53 -6.17 1.03
C ALA A 146 5.08 -5.82 1.41
N GLY A 147 4.84 -4.61 1.91
CA GLY A 147 3.52 -4.07 2.21
C GLY A 147 2.56 -4.10 1.02
N ILE A 148 3.01 -3.70 -0.17
CA ILE A 148 2.22 -3.79 -1.42
C ILE A 148 1.81 -5.25 -1.69
N SER A 149 2.72 -6.20 -1.50
CA SER A 149 2.43 -7.64 -1.69
C SER A 149 1.36 -8.13 -0.72
N VAL A 150 1.47 -7.73 0.56
CA VAL A 150 0.47 -8.03 1.60
C VAL A 150 -0.88 -7.36 1.29
N GLY A 151 -0.88 -6.12 0.80
CA GLY A 151 -2.10 -5.41 0.39
C GLY A 151 -2.83 -6.11 -0.76
N ILE A 152 -2.09 -6.58 -1.77
CA ILE A 152 -2.65 -7.37 -2.88
C ILE A 152 -3.29 -8.67 -2.36
N LEU A 153 -2.62 -9.38 -1.45
CA LEU A 153 -3.21 -10.55 -0.78
C LEU A 153 -4.53 -10.20 -0.07
N GLY A 154 -4.57 -9.06 0.63
CA GLY A 154 -5.77 -8.52 1.28
C GLY A 154 -6.93 -8.24 0.33
N CYS A 155 -6.67 -7.90 -0.94
CA CYS A 155 -7.72 -7.80 -1.95
C CYS A 155 -8.19 -9.19 -2.42
N TYR A 156 -7.26 -10.11 -2.67
CA TYR A 156 -7.58 -11.42 -3.22
C TYR A 156 -8.39 -12.30 -2.27
N VAL A 157 -8.02 -12.35 -0.99
CA VAL A 157 -8.64 -13.25 -0.01
C VAL A 157 -10.16 -13.08 0.07
N PRO A 158 -10.72 -11.89 0.42
CA PRO A 158 -12.17 -11.69 0.46
C PRO A 158 -12.81 -11.79 -0.94
N GLY A 159 -12.13 -11.30 -1.98
CA GLY A 159 -12.64 -11.35 -3.35
C GLY A 159 -12.90 -12.78 -3.83
N ILE A 160 -11.89 -13.65 -3.71
CA ILE A 160 -11.99 -15.07 -4.09
C ILE A 160 -12.96 -15.81 -3.17
N PHE A 161 -12.92 -15.54 -1.86
CA PHE A 161 -13.80 -16.22 -0.90
C PHE A 161 -15.27 -16.01 -1.23
N TYR A 162 -15.71 -14.77 -1.47
CA TYR A 162 -17.12 -14.48 -1.75
C TYR A 162 -17.54 -14.73 -3.19
N ALA A 163 -16.63 -14.59 -4.16
CA ALA A 163 -16.89 -14.97 -5.55
C ALA A 163 -17.17 -16.48 -5.66
N PHE A 164 -16.30 -17.30 -5.08
CA PHE A 164 -16.40 -18.77 -5.07
C PHE A 164 -16.98 -19.30 -3.76
N TYR A 165 -17.91 -18.57 -3.15
CA TYR A 165 -18.50 -18.93 -1.85
C TYR A 165 -19.15 -20.34 -1.88
N CYS A 166 -19.82 -20.66 -2.99
CA CYS A 166 -20.49 -21.94 -3.20
C CYS A 166 -19.61 -23.04 -3.81
N ASP A 167 -18.42 -22.69 -4.29
CA ASP A 167 -17.52 -23.63 -4.97
C ASP A 167 -16.18 -23.70 -4.22
N ALA A 168 -16.10 -24.63 -3.28
CA ALA A 168 -14.94 -24.78 -2.41
C ALA A 168 -13.68 -25.21 -3.17
N PHE A 169 -13.83 -25.98 -4.25
CA PHE A 169 -12.70 -26.45 -5.04
C PHE A 169 -11.99 -25.28 -5.72
N TRP A 170 -12.73 -24.48 -6.50
CA TRP A 170 -12.15 -23.34 -7.21
C TRP A 170 -11.67 -22.25 -6.26
N ARG A 171 -12.39 -22.03 -5.15
CA ARG A 171 -11.92 -21.14 -4.08
C ARG A 171 -10.53 -21.53 -3.59
N GLN A 172 -10.30 -22.80 -3.29
CA GLN A 172 -9.00 -23.28 -2.79
C GLN A 172 -7.91 -23.17 -3.85
N VAL A 173 -8.20 -23.53 -5.10
CA VAL A 173 -7.25 -23.42 -6.22
C VAL A 173 -6.75 -21.98 -6.36
N TYR A 174 -7.65 -21.00 -6.37
CA TYR A 174 -7.25 -19.60 -6.53
C TYR A 174 -6.54 -19.03 -5.30
N LEU A 175 -6.97 -19.36 -4.08
CA LEU A 175 -6.28 -18.92 -2.86
C LEU A 175 -4.85 -19.47 -2.80
N LEU A 176 -4.63 -20.75 -3.13
CA LEU A 176 -3.30 -21.34 -3.20
C LEU A 176 -2.45 -20.74 -4.31
N THR A 177 -3.05 -20.42 -5.45
CA THR A 177 -2.37 -19.75 -6.57
C THR A 177 -1.90 -18.35 -6.16
N VAL A 178 -2.75 -17.56 -5.51
CA VAL A 178 -2.35 -16.24 -5.03
C VAL A 178 -1.27 -16.36 -3.95
N LEU A 179 -1.40 -17.29 -3.01
CA LEU A 179 -0.39 -17.52 -1.98
C LEU A 179 0.98 -17.85 -2.59
N SER A 180 1.02 -18.73 -3.60
CA SER A 180 2.27 -19.10 -4.28
C SER A 180 2.88 -17.92 -5.05
N LEU A 181 2.05 -17.11 -5.71
CA LEU A 181 2.49 -15.88 -6.37
C LEU A 181 3.09 -14.87 -5.38
N ILE A 182 2.43 -14.63 -4.24
CA ILE A 182 2.92 -13.73 -3.20
C ILE A 182 4.24 -14.25 -2.61
N LEU A 183 4.36 -15.56 -2.37
CA LEU A 183 5.60 -16.17 -1.92
C LEU A 183 6.73 -16.00 -2.95
N ALA A 184 6.43 -16.18 -4.24
CA ALA A 184 7.40 -15.94 -5.32
C ALA A 184 7.86 -14.48 -5.37
N VAL A 185 6.96 -13.52 -5.14
CA VAL A 185 7.32 -12.10 -5.02
C VAL A 185 8.25 -11.87 -3.83
N PHE A 186 7.98 -12.47 -2.66
CA PHE A 186 8.88 -12.39 -1.52
C PHE A 186 10.25 -13.01 -1.80
N CYS A 187 10.31 -14.14 -2.50
CA CYS A 187 11.58 -14.73 -2.93
C CYS A 187 12.34 -13.78 -3.88
N ALA A 188 11.65 -13.12 -4.80
CA ALA A 188 12.27 -12.14 -5.69
C ALA A 188 12.83 -10.93 -4.92
N GLN A 189 12.17 -10.50 -3.84
CA GLN A 189 12.62 -9.40 -2.98
C GLN A 189 13.96 -9.66 -2.27
N VAL A 190 14.31 -10.94 -2.05
CA VAL A 190 15.60 -11.32 -1.46
C VAL A 190 16.77 -11.03 -2.42
N HIS A 191 16.50 -10.90 -3.72
CA HIS A 191 17.55 -10.68 -4.70
C HIS A 191 18.30 -9.35 -4.43
N PRO A 192 19.64 -9.33 -4.39
CA PRO A 192 20.42 -8.14 -3.99
C PRO A 192 20.17 -6.89 -4.85
N ARG A 193 19.81 -7.10 -6.13
CA ARG A 193 19.50 -6.00 -7.06
C ARG A 193 18.03 -5.62 -7.07
N TYR A 194 17.16 -6.30 -6.30
CA TYR A 194 15.73 -6.07 -6.35
C TYR A 194 15.39 -4.60 -6.11
N LEU A 195 16.09 -3.91 -5.18
CA LEU A 195 15.87 -2.50 -4.87
C LEU A 195 16.61 -1.52 -5.81
N SER A 196 17.43 -1.99 -6.75
CA SER A 196 18.19 -1.10 -7.64
C SER A 196 17.29 -0.40 -8.65
N ASN A 197 17.76 0.72 -9.21
CA ASN A 197 17.03 1.42 -10.26
C ASN A 197 16.88 0.58 -11.54
N ASP A 198 17.85 -0.28 -11.84
CA ASP A 198 17.80 -1.17 -13.02
C ASP A 198 16.63 -2.16 -12.95
N TRP A 199 16.24 -2.57 -11.74
CA TRP A 199 15.13 -3.51 -11.51
C TRP A 199 13.78 -2.82 -11.42
N LYS A 200 13.71 -1.49 -11.54
CA LYS A 200 12.45 -0.73 -11.39
C LYS A 200 11.35 -1.23 -12.33
N VAL A 201 11.67 -1.39 -13.61
CA VAL A 201 10.70 -1.90 -14.61
C VAL A 201 10.29 -3.33 -14.28
N ILE A 202 11.24 -4.19 -13.90
CA ILE A 202 10.95 -5.58 -13.52
C ILE A 202 10.00 -5.63 -12.32
N ARG A 203 10.27 -4.87 -11.26
CA ARG A 203 9.40 -4.78 -10.07
C ARG A 203 7.98 -4.35 -10.45
N MET A 204 7.86 -3.29 -11.23
CA MET A 204 6.56 -2.77 -11.67
C MET A 204 5.79 -3.81 -12.49
N THR A 205 6.48 -4.52 -13.40
CA THR A 205 5.88 -5.62 -14.17
C THR A 205 5.42 -6.76 -13.27
N ILE A 206 6.24 -7.19 -12.30
CA ILE A 206 5.87 -8.24 -11.34
C ILE A 206 4.57 -7.87 -10.60
N PHE A 207 4.50 -6.68 -9.99
CA PHE A 207 3.31 -6.26 -9.26
C PHE A 207 2.08 -6.13 -10.17
N SER A 208 2.26 -5.61 -11.40
CA SER A 208 1.19 -5.46 -12.38
C SER A 208 0.66 -6.83 -12.82
N CYS A 209 1.54 -7.80 -13.07
CA CYS A 209 1.16 -9.17 -13.40
C CYS A 209 0.42 -9.84 -12.24
N VAL A 210 0.94 -9.74 -11.02
CA VAL A 210 0.31 -10.35 -9.83
C VAL A 210 -1.07 -9.74 -9.56
N ALA A 211 -1.27 -8.44 -9.74
CA ALA A 211 -2.59 -7.82 -9.66
C ALA A 211 -3.52 -8.20 -10.84
N GLY A 212 -2.95 -8.32 -12.05
CA GLY A 212 -3.66 -8.69 -13.27
C GLY A 212 -4.15 -10.14 -13.30
N VAL A 213 -3.48 -11.06 -12.59
CA VAL A 213 -3.92 -12.46 -12.45
C VAL A 213 -5.38 -12.55 -11.97
N GLY A 214 -5.87 -11.59 -11.20
CA GLY A 214 -7.24 -11.54 -10.68
C GLY A 214 -8.33 -11.40 -11.75
N VAL A 215 -7.97 -11.02 -12.97
CA VAL A 215 -8.89 -11.06 -14.11
C VAL A 215 -9.30 -12.51 -14.44
N ILE A 216 -8.40 -13.49 -14.26
CA ILE A 216 -8.67 -14.91 -14.53
C ILE A 216 -9.80 -15.46 -13.62
N PRO A 217 -9.70 -15.39 -12.27
CA PRO A 217 -10.80 -15.82 -11.40
C PRO A 217 -12.05 -14.98 -11.60
N ALA A 218 -11.97 -13.69 -11.95
CA ALA A 218 -13.15 -12.88 -12.24
C ALA A 218 -13.90 -13.39 -13.48
N CYS A 219 -13.20 -13.63 -14.60
CA CYS A 219 -13.80 -14.20 -15.81
C CYS A 219 -14.37 -15.59 -15.55
N HIS A 220 -13.65 -16.43 -14.81
CA HIS A 220 -14.12 -17.77 -14.46
C HIS A 220 -15.36 -17.73 -13.56
N TRP A 221 -15.38 -16.84 -12.57
CA TRP A 221 -16.54 -16.62 -11.70
C TRP A 221 -17.78 -16.16 -12.49
N VAL A 222 -17.63 -15.27 -13.47
CA VAL A 222 -18.72 -14.86 -14.36
C VAL A 222 -19.26 -16.05 -15.15
N TRP A 223 -18.38 -16.90 -15.69
CA TRP A 223 -18.78 -18.10 -16.42
C TRP A 223 -19.55 -19.09 -15.54
N LEU A 224 -19.08 -19.35 -14.32
CA LEU A 224 -19.77 -20.21 -13.36
C LEU A 224 -21.09 -19.63 -12.84
N SER A 225 -21.23 -18.31 -12.84
CA SER A 225 -22.42 -17.60 -12.36
C SER A 225 -23.46 -17.38 -13.46
N GLU A 226 -23.55 -18.28 -14.44
CA GLU A 226 -24.51 -18.22 -15.56
C GLU A 226 -24.36 -16.98 -16.47
N GLY A 227 -23.18 -16.33 -16.45
CA GLY A 227 -22.87 -15.20 -17.31
C GLY A 227 -23.41 -13.84 -16.85
N PHE A 228 -23.47 -12.87 -17.77
CA PHE A 228 -23.79 -11.46 -17.49
C PHE A 228 -25.27 -11.20 -17.14
N THR A 229 -26.13 -12.18 -17.30
CA THR A 229 -27.56 -12.06 -17.02
C THR A 229 -27.91 -12.35 -15.58
N SER A 230 -26.99 -12.92 -14.78
CA SER A 230 -27.27 -13.23 -13.38
C SER A 230 -27.20 -12.00 -12.48
N ASP A 231 -28.09 -11.94 -11.49
CA ASP A 231 -28.17 -10.83 -10.51
C ASP A 231 -26.82 -10.56 -9.83
N ILE A 232 -26.09 -11.62 -9.48
CA ILE A 232 -24.81 -11.50 -8.78
C ILE A 232 -23.73 -10.89 -9.68
N VAL A 233 -23.69 -11.25 -10.96
CA VAL A 233 -22.72 -10.69 -11.90
C VAL A 233 -23.04 -9.22 -12.19
N GLN A 234 -24.31 -8.88 -12.42
CA GLN A 234 -24.71 -7.50 -12.67
C GLN A 234 -24.43 -6.57 -11.49
N LEU A 235 -24.54 -7.07 -10.27
CA LEU A 235 -24.32 -6.28 -9.06
C LEU A 235 -22.83 -6.11 -8.72
N PHE A 236 -22.02 -7.16 -8.89
CA PHE A 236 -20.63 -7.18 -8.40
C PHE A 236 -19.57 -7.00 -9.49
N LEU A 237 -19.80 -7.40 -10.74
CA LEU A 237 -18.82 -7.20 -11.80
C LEU A 237 -18.50 -5.70 -12.02
N PRO A 238 -19.47 -4.76 -12.05
CA PRO A 238 -19.16 -3.34 -12.14
C PRO A 238 -18.28 -2.85 -10.98
N ARG A 239 -18.46 -3.40 -9.77
CA ARG A 239 -17.61 -3.04 -8.61
C ARG A 239 -16.17 -3.53 -8.77
N VAL A 240 -15.98 -4.73 -9.34
CA VAL A 240 -14.65 -5.25 -9.73
C VAL A 240 -14.01 -4.35 -10.78
N ILE A 241 -14.75 -3.96 -11.82
CA ILE A 241 -14.26 -3.06 -12.87
C ILE A 241 -13.83 -1.72 -12.28
N VAL A 242 -14.65 -1.12 -11.41
CA VAL A 242 -14.31 0.15 -10.73
C VAL A 242 -13.04 0.01 -9.91
N MET A 243 -12.84 -1.10 -9.18
CA MET A 243 -11.59 -1.34 -8.46
C MET A 243 -10.39 -1.31 -9.41
N TYR A 244 -10.45 -2.04 -10.53
CA TYR A 244 -9.37 -2.06 -11.52
C TYR A 244 -9.16 -0.71 -12.22
N LEU A 245 -10.21 0.09 -12.42
CA LEU A 245 -10.09 1.45 -12.94
C LEU A 245 -9.37 2.37 -11.96
N ILE A 246 -9.68 2.30 -10.65
CA ILE A 246 -8.97 3.06 -9.62
C ILE A 246 -7.50 2.62 -9.57
N ALA A 247 -7.23 1.31 -9.56
CA ALA A 247 -5.88 0.75 -9.54
C ALA A 247 -5.06 1.17 -10.78
N GLY A 248 -5.65 1.06 -11.97
CA GLY A 248 -5.04 1.46 -13.24
C GLY A 248 -4.77 2.96 -13.30
N SER A 249 -5.70 3.78 -12.80
CA SER A 249 -5.52 5.23 -12.70
C SER A 249 -4.38 5.59 -11.75
N ALA A 250 -4.30 4.95 -10.58
CA ALA A 250 -3.19 5.12 -9.65
C ALA A 250 -1.87 4.81 -10.36
N PHE A 251 -1.78 3.64 -10.99
CA PHE A 251 -0.57 3.20 -11.68
C PHE A 251 -0.16 4.15 -12.79
N LEU A 252 -1.12 4.69 -13.54
CA LEU A 252 -0.88 5.68 -14.58
C LEU A 252 -0.22 6.95 -14.01
N PHE A 253 -0.72 7.50 -12.90
CA PHE A 253 -0.07 8.63 -12.22
C PHE A 253 1.35 8.28 -11.76
N TYR A 254 1.52 7.11 -11.13
CA TYR A 254 2.82 6.65 -10.65
C TYR A 254 3.87 6.54 -11.76
N VAL A 255 3.50 6.00 -12.92
CA VAL A 255 4.40 5.79 -14.07
C VAL A 255 4.69 7.12 -14.79
N THR A 256 3.65 7.90 -15.08
CA THR A 256 3.76 9.08 -15.94
C THR A 256 4.39 10.29 -15.26
N LYS A 257 4.38 10.33 -13.91
CA LYS A 257 4.83 11.47 -13.09
C LYS A 257 4.07 12.76 -13.40
N ILE A 258 2.81 12.64 -13.80
CA ILE A 258 1.91 13.78 -14.01
C ILE A 258 1.24 14.09 -12.66
N PRO A 259 1.12 15.37 -12.23
CA PRO A 259 1.38 16.58 -13.01
C PRO A 259 2.80 17.15 -12.90
N GLU A 260 3.66 16.66 -11.98
CA GLU A 260 4.97 17.27 -11.71
C GLU A 260 5.89 17.32 -12.94
N ARG A 261 5.74 16.37 -13.87
CA ARG A 261 6.45 16.35 -15.15
C ARG A 261 6.19 17.59 -16.01
N TYR A 262 4.96 18.13 -15.98
CA TYR A 262 4.60 19.33 -16.75
C TYR A 262 4.77 20.62 -15.95
N PHE A 263 4.75 20.54 -14.63
CA PHE A 263 4.92 21.68 -13.73
C PHE A 263 6.04 21.43 -12.70
N PRO A 264 7.31 21.29 -13.13
CA PRO A 264 8.40 21.00 -12.22
C PRO A 264 8.53 22.09 -11.16
N GLY A 265 8.68 21.68 -9.90
CA GLY A 265 8.80 22.59 -8.76
C GLY A 265 7.49 23.18 -8.23
N GLN A 266 6.38 23.13 -8.99
CA GLN A 266 5.11 23.77 -8.57
C GLN A 266 4.29 22.88 -7.63
N VAL A 267 4.43 21.56 -7.75
CA VAL A 267 3.68 20.55 -6.98
C VAL A 267 4.58 19.76 -6.02
N ASN A 268 5.64 20.40 -5.52
CA ASN A 268 6.63 19.73 -4.64
C ASN A 268 6.00 19.19 -3.36
N TYR A 269 5.02 19.91 -2.79
CA TYR A 269 4.43 19.59 -1.48
C TYR A 269 3.05 18.93 -1.58
N VAL A 270 2.24 19.29 -2.57
CA VAL A 270 0.86 18.81 -2.73
C VAL A 270 0.55 18.60 -4.21
N GLY A 271 -0.09 17.48 -4.54
CA GLY A 271 -0.60 17.16 -5.87
C GLY A 271 0.37 16.37 -6.77
N ALA A 272 1.56 16.01 -6.28
CA ALA A 272 2.49 15.16 -7.03
C ALA A 272 1.91 13.76 -7.30
N SER A 273 2.32 13.12 -8.40
CA SER A 273 1.74 11.87 -8.86
C SER A 273 1.83 10.73 -7.84
N HIS A 274 2.93 10.67 -7.09
CA HIS A 274 3.12 9.69 -6.02
C HIS A 274 2.10 9.89 -4.90
N GLN A 275 1.81 11.14 -4.54
CA GLN A 275 0.79 11.48 -3.55
C GLN A 275 -0.61 11.06 -4.02
N VAL A 276 -0.92 11.30 -5.30
CA VAL A 276 -2.18 10.85 -5.92
C VAL A 276 -2.27 9.32 -5.93
N TRP A 277 -1.17 8.61 -6.22
CA TRP A 277 -1.08 7.16 -6.08
C TRP A 277 -1.48 6.71 -4.67
N HIS A 278 -0.90 7.29 -3.62
CA HIS A 278 -1.22 6.93 -2.25
C HIS A 278 -2.72 7.09 -1.94
N VAL A 279 -3.31 8.22 -2.33
CA VAL A 279 -4.74 8.51 -2.10
C VAL A 279 -5.62 7.51 -2.85
N LEU A 280 -5.31 7.23 -4.12
CA LEU A 280 -6.09 6.28 -4.93
C LEU A 280 -5.98 4.84 -4.39
N VAL A 281 -4.84 4.43 -3.85
CA VAL A 281 -4.70 3.11 -3.19
C VAL A 281 -5.60 3.01 -1.95
N VAL A 282 -5.69 4.06 -1.13
CA VAL A 282 -6.61 4.09 0.03
C VAL A 282 -8.06 4.01 -0.44
N LEU A 283 -8.44 4.78 -1.46
CA LEU A 283 -9.78 4.76 -2.04
C LEU A 283 -10.12 3.39 -2.64
N MET A 284 -9.16 2.74 -3.30
CA MET A 284 -9.32 1.40 -3.85
C MET A 284 -9.57 0.36 -2.75
N PHE A 285 -8.78 0.35 -1.67
CA PHE A 285 -8.99 -0.56 -0.55
C PHE A 285 -10.32 -0.30 0.16
N TYR A 286 -10.71 0.97 0.34
CA TYR A 286 -12.01 1.32 0.89
C TYR A 286 -13.16 0.82 -0.02
N TRP A 287 -13.07 1.06 -1.33
CA TRP A 287 -14.05 0.57 -2.29
C TRP A 287 -14.16 -0.95 -2.27
N TRP A 288 -13.04 -1.64 -2.18
CA TRP A 288 -12.99 -3.09 -2.14
C TRP A 288 -13.56 -3.66 -0.84
N HIS A 289 -13.27 -3.02 0.29
CA HIS A 289 -13.91 -3.31 1.57
C HIS A 289 -15.44 -3.19 1.51
N GLN A 290 -15.94 -2.06 1.00
CA GLN A 290 -17.39 -1.86 0.84
C GLN A 290 -18.01 -2.90 -0.10
N THR A 291 -17.27 -3.32 -1.12
CA THR A 291 -17.69 -4.40 -2.02
C THR A 291 -17.76 -5.75 -1.30
N ALA A 292 -16.80 -6.05 -0.42
CA ALA A 292 -16.81 -7.24 0.42
C ALA A 292 -18.04 -7.26 1.36
N VAL A 293 -18.37 -6.14 2.01
CA VAL A 293 -19.56 -6.00 2.87
C VAL A 293 -20.83 -6.29 2.07
N HIS A 294 -20.93 -5.69 0.88
CA HIS A 294 -22.10 -5.85 0.04
C HIS A 294 -22.28 -7.30 -0.45
N ILE A 295 -21.19 -7.98 -0.86
CA ILE A 295 -21.27 -9.37 -1.34
C ILE A 295 -21.53 -10.35 -0.21
N MET A 296 -21.01 -10.12 0.99
CA MET A 296 -21.31 -10.93 2.16
C MET A 296 -22.81 -10.89 2.48
N HIS A 297 -23.41 -9.70 2.56
CA HIS A 297 -24.85 -9.57 2.78
C HIS A 297 -25.66 -10.27 1.67
N PHE A 298 -25.25 -10.10 0.40
CA PHE A 298 -25.90 -10.80 -0.71
C PHE A 298 -25.83 -12.33 -0.53
N ARG A 299 -24.66 -12.88 -0.17
CA ARG A 299 -24.47 -14.33 0.05
C ARG A 299 -25.25 -14.86 1.25
N HIS A 300 -25.42 -14.08 2.31
CA HIS A 300 -26.25 -14.47 3.45
C HIS A 300 -27.74 -14.46 3.11
N SER A 301 -28.18 -13.52 2.26
CA SER A 301 -29.57 -13.48 1.79
C SER A 301 -29.91 -14.57 0.77
N ARG A 302 -28.92 -15.07 0.03
CA ARG A 302 -29.06 -16.10 -1.01
C ARG A 302 -28.05 -17.23 -0.81
N PRO A 303 -28.33 -18.18 0.10
CA PRO A 303 -27.42 -19.28 0.38
C PRO A 303 -27.25 -20.22 -0.82
N CYS A 304 -26.14 -20.95 -0.84
CA CYS A 304 -25.80 -21.86 -1.93
C CYS A 304 -26.83 -22.98 -2.12
N PRO A 305 -27.13 -23.38 -3.38
CA PRO A 305 -27.95 -24.54 -3.66
C PRO A 305 -27.35 -25.79 -2.99
N GLY A 306 -28.12 -26.48 -2.15
CA GLY A 306 -27.67 -27.67 -1.41
C GLY A 306 -27.35 -27.46 0.09
N ARG A 307 -27.37 -26.22 0.59
CA ARG A 307 -27.30 -25.92 2.04
C ARG A 307 -28.71 -25.87 2.66
N THR A 308 -29.58 -26.83 2.33
CA THR A 308 -30.78 -27.08 3.14
C THR A 308 -30.31 -27.52 4.51
N ARG A 309 -30.41 -26.62 5.49
CA ARG A 309 -30.30 -26.92 6.91
C ARG A 309 -31.36 -27.97 7.24
N SER A 310 -30.96 -29.24 7.27
CA SER A 310 -31.71 -30.29 7.96
C SER A 310 -31.61 -29.98 9.46
N PHE A 311 -32.48 -29.09 9.92
CA PHE A 311 -32.86 -29.03 11.33
C PHE A 311 -34.03 -30.00 11.51
N THR A 312 -33.69 -31.22 11.92
CA THR A 312 -34.56 -32.12 12.68
C THR A 312 -34.04 -32.18 14.10
#